data_AF-A0A426XKF8-F1
#
_entry.id   AF-A0A426XKF8-F1
#
_cell.length_a   1.000
_cell.length_b   1.000
_cell.length_c   1.000
_cell.angle_alpha   90.00
_cell.angle_beta   90.00
_cell.angle_gamma   90.00
#
_symmetry.space_group_name_H-M   'P 1'
#
loop_
_entity.id
_entity.type
_entity.pdbx_description
1 polymer ?
#
loop_
_entity_poly.entity_id
_entity_poly.type
_entity_poly.pdbx_seq_one_letter_code
_entity_poly.pdbx_strand_id
1 'polypeptide(L)'
;MVACPAQPRAGRRTREKGEAAKAKSIGRILPELKEKSCISSMATAPLLRLVLVVSCIGSSMAVLFASLPNTLTVTASPAAGQGLSPFCVLFLFTISFLGYDMDVCVHDSVLHAGVDQIKVSWKLNESTPASADSSYKKVKVLLCYAPVSQVDRGWRKTDDHLKKDKTCQFKVTTQPYSSGGGGSFVYSVERKIPTGTYFVRAYALDSGDTEVAYGQTTNAGKTANLFDVVGITGRHASLDVAAGCFSAFSILALVFFFVVEKRKAKK
;
A
#
# COMPACT_ATOMS: atom_id res chain seq x y z
N MET A 1 -33.40 -35.87 14.08
CA MET A 1 -32.25 -35.81 15.01
C MET A 1 -31.52 -37.14 14.98
N VAL A 2 -30.47 -37.23 14.15
CA VAL A 2 -29.53 -38.37 14.01
C VAL A 2 -28.33 -37.77 13.25
N ALA A 3 -27.04 -37.94 13.53
CA ALA A 3 -26.25 -38.49 14.63
C ALA A 3 -24.83 -37.90 14.51
N CYS A 4 -24.10 -37.87 15.61
CA CYS A 4 -22.67 -37.56 15.69
C CYS A 4 -21.83 -38.77 15.22
N PRO A 5 -20.57 -38.58 14.78
CA PRO A 5 -19.52 -39.41 15.38
C PRO A 5 -18.24 -38.65 15.76
N ALA A 6 -17.54 -39.27 16.71
CA ALA A 6 -16.46 -38.75 17.52
C ALA A 6 -15.05 -38.90 16.90
N GLN A 7 -14.12 -38.14 17.47
CA GLN A 7 -12.67 -38.09 17.25
C GLN A 7 -11.95 -39.35 17.81
N PRO A 8 -10.66 -39.56 17.48
CA PRO A 8 -9.66 -39.51 18.56
C PRO A 8 -8.28 -38.93 18.18
N ARG A 9 -7.61 -38.35 19.19
CA ARG A 9 -6.22 -37.86 19.19
C ARG A 9 -5.59 -38.29 20.52
N ALA A 10 -4.51 -39.10 20.53
CA ALA A 10 -3.40 -39.12 21.51
C ALA A 10 -2.52 -40.40 21.49
N GLY A 11 -1.21 -40.21 21.71
CA GLY A 11 -0.18 -41.23 22.07
C GLY A 11 1.06 -41.10 21.17
N ARG A 12 2.33 -41.11 21.63
CA ARG A 12 2.96 -41.64 22.84
C ARG A 12 4.42 -41.11 22.97
N ARG A 13 4.95 -41.05 24.20
CA ARG A 13 6.34 -40.71 24.62
C ARG A 13 7.36 -41.86 24.43
N THR A 14 8.65 -41.51 24.31
CA THR A 14 9.88 -42.20 24.79
C THR A 14 10.97 -41.12 24.93
N ARG A 15 11.61 -40.76 26.08
CA ARG A 15 12.66 -41.40 26.95
C ARG A 15 13.75 -42.13 26.13
N GLU A 16 15.08 -42.05 26.34
CA GLU A 16 15.99 -41.54 27.40
C GLU A 16 17.45 -41.69 26.87
N LYS A 17 18.45 -41.10 27.58
CA LYS A 17 19.93 -41.32 27.63
C LYS A 17 20.68 -40.00 27.35
N GLY A 18 21.30 -39.36 28.36
CA GLY A 18 22.59 -39.72 28.96
C GLY A 18 23.66 -38.85 28.27
N GLU A 19 24.27 -37.86 28.91
CA GLU A 19 25.52 -38.04 29.63
C GLU A 19 25.85 -36.81 30.49
N ALA A 20 26.39 -37.07 31.68
CA ALA A 20 26.76 -36.11 32.70
C ALA A 20 28.29 -35.93 32.76
N ALA A 21 28.75 -34.67 32.84
CA ALA A 21 30.04 -34.27 33.40
C ALA A 21 30.01 -32.73 33.50
N LYS A 22 30.39 -32.02 34.57
CA LYS A 22 31.18 -32.33 35.75
C LYS A 22 30.94 -31.21 36.76
N ALA A 23 30.49 -31.55 37.96
CA ALA A 23 30.39 -30.63 39.09
C ALA A 23 31.73 -30.52 39.83
N LYS A 24 32.11 -29.30 40.22
CA LYS A 24 33.12 -29.00 41.26
C LYS A 24 32.56 -27.81 42.05
N SER A 25 31.76 -28.06 43.09
CA SER A 25 32.16 -28.38 44.47
C SER A 25 32.61 -27.16 45.29
N ILE A 26 31.65 -26.68 46.09
CA ILE A 26 31.74 -26.27 47.51
C ILE A 26 32.07 -24.81 47.86
N GLY A 27 31.13 -24.22 48.61
CA GLY A 27 31.26 -23.00 49.41
C GLY A 27 29.91 -22.30 49.59
N ARG A 28 28.83 -23.00 49.99
CA ARG A 28 28.32 -23.04 51.38
C ARG A 28 28.43 -21.68 52.09
N ILE A 29 27.38 -20.84 52.03
CA ILE A 29 26.74 -20.17 53.19
C ILE A 29 25.28 -19.86 52.80
N LEU A 30 24.33 -20.61 53.38
CA LEU A 30 22.95 -20.17 53.64
C LEU A 30 22.95 -19.59 55.07
N PRO A 31 22.12 -18.56 55.32
CA PRO A 31 20.98 -18.80 56.20
C PRO A 31 19.69 -18.24 55.58
N GLU A 32 18.63 -19.04 55.46
CA GLU A 32 17.52 -19.05 56.43
C GLU A 32 16.85 -17.68 56.59
N LEU A 33 15.94 -17.34 55.66
CA LEU A 33 14.81 -16.45 55.97
C LEU A 33 13.54 -16.99 55.33
N LYS A 34 13.03 -18.03 55.99
CA LYS A 34 11.64 -18.13 56.46
C LYS A 34 10.59 -17.47 55.57
N GLU A 35 9.92 -18.35 54.83
CA GLU A 35 8.53 -18.25 54.45
C GLU A 35 7.71 -17.59 55.58
N LYS A 36 7.37 -16.31 55.39
CA LYS A 36 6.30 -15.63 56.11
C LYS A 36 5.28 -15.16 55.10
N SER A 37 4.35 -16.07 54.83
CA SER A 37 2.97 -15.70 54.53
C SER A 37 2.51 -14.67 55.57
N CYS A 38 2.32 -13.43 55.13
CA CYS A 38 1.43 -12.47 55.76
C CYS A 38 0.79 -11.65 54.64
N ILE A 39 -0.37 -12.14 54.20
CA ILE A 39 -1.42 -11.32 53.63
C ILE A 39 -1.77 -10.27 54.71
N SER A 40 -1.30 -9.04 54.55
CA SER A 40 -2.01 -7.83 55.00
C SER A 40 -1.22 -6.59 54.57
N SER A 41 -1.74 -5.85 53.60
CA SER A 41 -1.99 -4.42 53.73
C SER A 41 -2.25 -3.83 52.34
N MET A 42 -3.53 -3.56 52.09
CA MET A 42 -4.05 -2.79 50.96
C MET A 42 -3.38 -1.40 50.92
N ALA A 43 -2.33 -1.21 50.11
CA ALA A 43 -1.82 0.14 49.86
C ALA A 43 -1.00 0.35 48.57
N THR A 44 -0.89 -0.64 47.67
CA THR A 44 -0.05 -0.52 46.44
C THR A 44 -0.84 -0.47 45.13
N ALA A 45 -2.17 -0.57 45.19
CA ALA A 45 -3.04 -0.49 44.01
C ALA A 45 -3.13 0.90 43.33
N PRO A 46 -3.10 2.05 44.03
CA PRO A 46 -3.29 3.34 43.36
C PRO A 46 -2.02 3.79 42.62
N LEU A 47 -0.83 3.48 43.14
CA LEU A 47 0.44 3.81 42.50
C LEU A 47 0.68 2.95 41.25
N LEU A 48 0.34 1.66 41.27
CA LEU A 48 0.47 0.81 40.09
C LEU A 48 -0.56 1.17 38.99
N ARG A 49 -1.78 1.55 39.37
CA ARG A 49 -2.78 2.11 38.44
C ARG A 49 -2.37 3.48 37.91
N LEU A 50 -1.78 4.34 38.74
CA LEU A 50 -1.29 5.66 38.32
C LEU A 50 -0.09 5.51 37.38
N VAL A 51 0.82 4.55 37.59
CA VAL A 51 1.93 4.27 36.67
C VAL A 51 1.43 3.72 35.33
N LEU A 52 0.42 2.84 35.33
CA LEU A 52 -0.24 2.39 34.08
C LEU A 52 -0.95 3.54 33.35
N VAL A 53 -1.65 4.42 34.08
CA VAL A 53 -2.34 5.59 33.50
C VAL A 53 -1.33 6.63 32.98
N VAL A 54 -0.24 6.90 33.70
CA VAL A 54 0.83 7.82 33.29
C VAL A 54 1.63 7.26 32.11
N SER A 55 1.82 5.94 32.03
CA SER A 55 2.39 5.29 30.83
C SER A 55 1.47 5.42 29.61
N CYS A 56 0.15 5.53 29.78
CA CYS A 56 -0.78 5.77 28.67
C CYS A 56 -0.76 7.22 28.18
N ILE A 57 -0.52 8.19 29.07
CA ILE A 57 -0.49 9.63 28.73
C ILE A 57 0.82 10.02 28.01
N GLY A 58 1.88 9.19 28.10
CA GLY A 58 3.14 9.34 27.37
C GLY A 58 3.15 8.70 25.97
N SER A 59 2.04 8.12 25.52
CA SER A 59 1.93 7.58 24.16
C SER A 59 1.77 8.77 23.21
N SER A 60 2.82 9.11 22.48
CA SER A 60 2.69 9.97 21.29
C SER A 60 1.44 9.53 20.54
N MET A 61 0.47 10.44 20.33
CA MET A 61 -0.79 10.23 19.61
C MET A 61 -0.49 9.77 18.18
N ALA A 62 -0.13 8.50 18.03
CA ALA A 62 0.27 7.87 16.81
C ALA A 62 -0.93 7.07 16.34
N VAL A 63 -1.57 7.59 15.32
CA VAL A 63 -2.71 6.93 14.69
C VAL A 63 -2.17 5.76 13.87
N LEU A 64 -2.66 4.56 14.19
CA LEU A 64 -2.34 3.32 13.49
C LEU A 64 -3.39 3.05 12.42
N PHE A 65 -2.98 2.72 11.20
CA PHE A 65 -3.89 2.41 10.11
C PHE A 65 -4.79 1.22 10.44
N ALA A 66 -4.24 0.17 11.07
CA ALA A 66 -5.01 -1.01 11.51
C ALA A 66 -6.10 -0.68 12.54
N SER A 67 -5.99 0.46 13.24
CA SER A 67 -6.99 0.90 14.20
C SER A 67 -8.16 1.69 13.58
N LEU A 68 -8.02 2.14 12.33
CA LEU A 68 -9.06 2.93 11.70
C LEU A 68 -10.17 2.02 11.15
N PRO A 69 -11.45 2.37 11.36
CA PRO A 69 -12.55 1.68 10.72
C PRO A 69 -12.66 2.07 9.23
N ASN A 70 -12.97 1.08 8.39
CA ASN A 70 -13.29 1.30 6.98
C ASN A 70 -14.77 1.65 6.82
N THR A 71 -15.11 2.94 6.92
CA THR A 71 -16.51 3.40 6.88
C THR A 71 -16.90 4.09 5.58
N LEU A 72 -15.92 4.47 4.75
CA LEU A 72 -16.16 5.22 3.52
C LEU A 72 -16.03 4.30 2.30
N THR A 73 -17.02 4.35 1.41
CA THR A 73 -16.93 3.79 0.07
C THR A 73 -16.32 4.85 -0.84
N VAL A 74 -15.16 4.56 -1.43
CA VAL A 74 -14.47 5.46 -2.36
C VAL A 74 -14.48 4.86 -3.74
N THR A 75 -14.82 5.66 -4.74
CA THR A 75 -14.77 5.30 -6.14
C THR A 75 -13.90 6.31 -6.89
N ALA A 76 -13.04 5.81 -7.77
CA ALA A 76 -12.25 6.64 -8.66
C ALA A 76 -12.44 6.09 -10.08
N SER A 77 -12.81 6.97 -11.00
CA SER A 77 -12.97 6.65 -12.41
C SER A 77 -12.31 7.74 -13.24
N PRO A 78 -11.68 7.41 -14.38
CA PRO A 78 -11.33 8.41 -15.38
C PRO A 78 -12.58 9.22 -15.76
N ALA A 79 -12.41 10.52 -16.00
CA ALA A 79 -13.48 11.30 -16.61
C ALA A 79 -13.74 10.77 -18.03
N ALA A 80 -15.02 10.60 -18.40
CA ALA A 80 -15.43 10.00 -19.66
C ALA A 80 -14.72 10.68 -20.86
N GLY A 81 -14.05 9.87 -21.70
CA GLY A 81 -13.32 10.34 -22.88
C GLY A 81 -11.88 9.83 -23.03
N GLN A 82 -11.38 9.03 -22.08
CA GLN A 82 -9.99 8.55 -22.10
C GLN A 82 -9.97 7.07 -22.42
N GLY A 83 -9.80 6.82 -23.72
CA GLY A 83 -9.95 5.52 -24.36
C GLY A 83 -8.90 4.52 -23.91
N LEU A 84 -9.27 3.25 -24.10
CA LEU A 84 -8.36 2.11 -24.08
C LEU A 84 -7.06 2.49 -24.81
N SER A 85 -5.94 2.26 -24.12
CA SER A 85 -4.62 2.33 -24.72
C SER A 85 -4.58 1.47 -26.00
N PRO A 86 -4.16 2.02 -27.15
CA PRO A 86 -4.01 1.26 -28.40
C PRO A 86 -2.94 0.15 -28.30
N PHE A 87 -2.13 0.13 -27.24
CA PHE A 87 -1.18 -0.96 -26.96
C PHE A 87 -1.86 -2.23 -26.45
N CYS A 88 -3.09 -2.17 -25.93
CA CYS A 88 -3.82 -3.35 -25.47
C CYS A 88 -4.36 -4.19 -26.63
N VAL A 89 -4.61 -3.58 -27.80
CA VAL A 89 -5.23 -4.26 -28.95
C VAL A 89 -4.19 -4.96 -29.83
N LEU A 90 -2.92 -4.53 -29.81
CA LEU A 90 -1.89 -5.13 -30.67
C LEU A 90 -1.27 -6.42 -30.13
N PHE A 91 -1.46 -6.75 -28.86
CA PHE A 91 -0.90 -7.95 -28.23
C PHE A 91 -1.85 -9.16 -28.22
N LEU A 92 -3.09 -8.98 -28.68
CA LEU A 92 -4.09 -10.06 -28.72
C LEU A 92 -4.01 -10.97 -29.95
N PHE A 93 -3.15 -10.67 -30.93
CA PHE A 93 -3.09 -11.45 -32.18
C PHE A 93 -1.93 -12.45 -32.29
N THR A 94 -1.01 -12.54 -31.32
CA THR A 94 0.16 -13.45 -31.43
C THR A 94 0.31 -14.48 -30.31
N ILE A 95 -0.57 -14.50 -29.30
CA ILE A 95 -0.43 -15.41 -28.14
C ILE A 95 -1.63 -16.35 -28.03
N SER A 96 -1.87 -17.14 -29.07
CA SER A 96 -2.75 -18.33 -28.99
C SER A 96 -1.96 -19.64 -28.91
N PHE A 97 -0.63 -19.60 -28.82
CA PHE A 97 0.21 -20.79 -29.00
C PHE A 97 0.94 -21.31 -27.75
N LEU A 98 0.89 -20.63 -26.62
CA LEU A 98 1.48 -21.13 -25.38
C LEU A 98 0.52 -20.84 -24.24
N GLY A 99 -0.19 -21.87 -23.78
CA GLY A 99 -1.13 -21.83 -22.67
C GLY A 99 -0.48 -21.47 -21.33
N TYR A 100 -0.04 -20.22 -21.22
CA TYR A 100 0.22 -19.55 -19.97
C TYR A 100 -1.05 -18.80 -19.61
N ASP A 101 -1.66 -19.22 -18.50
CA ASP A 101 -2.67 -18.44 -17.78
C ASP A 101 -1.96 -17.19 -17.24
N MET A 102 -1.82 -16.17 -18.08
CA MET A 102 -1.49 -14.84 -17.62
C MET A 102 -2.79 -14.25 -17.13
N ASP A 103 -2.95 -14.20 -15.81
CA ASP A 103 -3.86 -13.27 -15.14
C ASP A 103 -3.58 -11.87 -15.71
N VAL A 104 -4.30 -11.51 -16.77
CA VAL A 104 -4.44 -10.11 -17.20
C VAL A 104 -5.21 -9.46 -16.07
N CYS A 105 -4.47 -8.97 -15.08
CA CYS A 105 -5.00 -8.00 -14.15
C CYS A 105 -5.40 -6.80 -15.02
N VAL A 106 -6.70 -6.70 -15.26
CA VAL A 106 -7.36 -5.59 -15.93
C VAL A 106 -6.99 -4.32 -15.17
N HIS A 107 -5.92 -3.65 -15.61
CA HIS A 107 -5.66 -2.27 -15.23
C HIS A 107 -6.65 -1.45 -16.07
N ASP A 108 -7.75 -1.04 -15.45
CA ASP A 108 -8.94 -0.52 -16.13
C ASP A 108 -8.69 0.81 -16.87
N SER A 109 -7.55 1.48 -16.66
CA SER A 109 -7.19 2.69 -17.40
C SER A 109 -5.74 3.12 -17.19
N VAL A 110 -5.17 3.72 -18.23
CA VAL A 110 -3.85 4.38 -18.21
C VAL A 110 -4.07 5.89 -18.29
N LEU A 111 -3.56 6.64 -17.31
CA LEU A 111 -3.71 8.09 -17.18
C LEU A 111 -2.36 8.80 -17.36
N HIS A 112 -2.33 9.87 -18.12
CA HIS A 112 -1.16 10.71 -18.35
C HIS A 112 -1.13 11.90 -17.39
N ALA A 113 -0.06 11.99 -16.63
CA ALA A 113 0.15 13.09 -15.69
C ALA A 113 0.20 14.44 -16.42
N GLY A 114 -0.60 15.40 -15.94
CA GLY A 114 -0.70 16.76 -16.45
C GLY A 114 -1.68 16.96 -17.61
N VAL A 115 -2.34 15.89 -18.06
CA VAL A 115 -3.34 15.93 -19.15
C VAL A 115 -4.66 15.37 -18.65
N ASP A 116 -4.59 14.23 -17.96
CA ASP A 116 -5.76 13.41 -17.65
C ASP A 116 -6.40 13.79 -16.31
N GLN A 117 -7.71 13.55 -16.21
CA GLN A 117 -8.52 13.87 -15.03
C GLN A 117 -9.23 12.63 -14.50
N ILE A 118 -9.22 12.49 -13.18
CA ILE A 118 -9.95 11.44 -12.46
C ILE A 118 -11.08 12.07 -11.65
N LYS A 119 -12.26 11.48 -11.72
CA LYS A 119 -13.37 11.80 -10.82
C LYS A 119 -13.29 10.88 -9.62
N VAL A 120 -13.05 11.47 -8.45
CA VAL A 120 -13.08 10.76 -7.18
C VAL A 120 -14.38 11.09 -6.47
N SER A 121 -15.09 10.08 -6.01
CA SER A 121 -16.25 10.22 -5.14
C SER A 121 -16.09 9.39 -3.89
N TRP A 122 -16.65 9.89 -2.80
CA TRP A 122 -16.71 9.18 -1.53
C TRP A 122 -18.12 9.26 -0.98
N LYS A 123 -18.55 8.19 -0.32
CA LYS A 123 -19.86 8.06 0.32
C LYS A 123 -19.70 7.27 1.64
N LEU A 124 -20.50 7.56 2.66
CA LEU A 124 -20.61 6.70 3.84
C LEU A 124 -21.20 5.33 3.44
N ASN A 125 -20.54 4.24 3.84
CA ASN A 125 -20.98 2.89 3.52
C ASN A 125 -22.33 2.57 4.20
N GLU A 126 -23.28 2.01 3.46
CA GLU A 126 -24.63 1.69 3.94
C GLU A 126 -24.65 0.67 5.09
N SER A 127 -23.59 -0.15 5.21
CA SER A 127 -23.43 -1.10 6.33
C SER A 127 -22.94 -0.44 7.62
N THR A 128 -22.62 0.86 7.60
CA THR A 128 -22.14 1.58 8.79
C THR A 128 -23.30 2.25 9.52
N PRO A 129 -23.30 2.26 10.87
CA PRO A 129 -24.37 2.90 11.61
C PRO A 129 -24.42 4.40 11.31
N ALA A 130 -25.63 4.95 11.20
CA ALA A 130 -25.90 6.33 10.79
C ALA A 130 -25.31 7.41 11.73
N SER A 131 -24.70 7.03 12.85
CA SER A 131 -24.02 7.91 13.80
C SER A 131 -22.48 7.85 13.72
N ALA A 132 -21.92 6.99 12.86
CA ALA A 132 -20.47 6.80 12.73
C ALA A 132 -19.74 8.06 12.26
N ASP A 133 -20.43 8.93 11.52
CA ASP A 133 -19.88 10.15 10.94
C ASP A 133 -20.04 11.40 11.81
N SER A 134 -20.58 11.27 13.02
CA SER A 134 -20.75 12.38 13.97
C SER A 134 -19.45 13.14 14.28
N SER A 135 -18.33 12.43 14.25
CA SER A 135 -16.98 12.99 14.45
C SER A 135 -16.36 13.57 13.17
N TYR A 136 -16.92 13.30 11.99
CA TYR A 136 -16.31 13.66 10.71
C TYR A 136 -16.52 15.15 10.41
N LYS A 137 -15.42 15.89 10.26
CA LYS A 137 -15.42 17.32 9.93
C LYS A 137 -14.80 17.60 8.57
N LYS A 138 -13.79 16.84 8.18
CA LYS A 138 -13.12 16.98 6.87
C LYS A 138 -12.89 15.62 6.24
N VAL A 139 -12.76 15.60 4.93
CA VAL A 139 -12.33 14.43 4.15
C VAL A 139 -11.04 14.78 3.42
N LYS A 140 -9.99 14.00 3.65
CA LYS A 140 -8.69 14.12 3.00
C LYS A 140 -8.53 12.95 2.05
N VAL A 141 -8.44 13.26 0.76
CA VAL A 141 -8.25 12.25 -0.28
C VAL A 141 -6.78 12.26 -0.68
N LEU A 142 -6.19 11.07 -0.71
CA LEU A 142 -4.80 10.83 -1.05
C LEU A 142 -4.72 9.79 -2.16
N LEU A 143 -3.73 9.95 -3.03
CA LEU A 143 -3.34 8.96 -4.04
C LEU A 143 -2.23 8.08 -3.47
N CYS A 144 -2.37 6.77 -3.63
CA CYS A 144 -1.60 5.75 -2.92
C CYS A 144 -0.99 4.74 -3.89
N TYR A 145 0.24 4.30 -3.64
CA TYR A 145 0.92 3.29 -4.45
C TYR A 145 0.34 1.89 -4.25
N ALA A 146 0.01 1.21 -5.34
CA ALA A 146 -0.34 -0.22 -5.33
C ALA A 146 0.88 -1.10 -4.97
N PRO A 147 0.69 -2.31 -4.40
CA PRO A 147 1.80 -3.18 -4.01
C PRO A 147 2.80 -3.45 -5.13
N VAL A 148 2.32 -3.63 -6.37
CA VAL A 148 3.14 -3.83 -7.57
C VAL A 148 4.14 -2.70 -7.81
N SER A 149 3.78 -1.47 -7.41
CA SER A 149 4.62 -0.28 -7.54
C SER A 149 5.49 0.02 -6.32
N GLN A 150 5.42 -0.80 -5.27
CA GLN A 150 6.22 -0.66 -4.04
C GLN A 150 7.44 -1.58 -4.01
N VAL A 151 7.49 -2.61 -4.85
CA VAL A 151 8.59 -3.59 -4.90
C VAL A 151 9.93 -2.88 -5.11
N ASP A 152 10.91 -3.17 -4.27
CA ASP A 152 12.26 -2.56 -4.25
C ASP A 152 12.31 -1.03 -4.13
N ARG A 153 11.20 -0.40 -3.74
CA ARG A 153 11.10 1.06 -3.56
C ARG A 153 10.76 1.38 -2.11
N GLY A 154 11.76 1.34 -1.22
CA GLY A 154 11.58 1.65 0.21
C GLY A 154 10.96 3.02 0.51
N TRP A 155 11.03 3.97 -0.43
CA TRP A 155 10.37 5.27 -0.35
C TRP A 155 8.86 5.24 -0.64
N ARG A 156 8.29 4.10 -1.03
CA ARG A 156 6.84 3.86 -1.27
C ARG A 156 6.23 2.84 -0.30
N LYS A 157 6.99 2.39 0.70
CA LYS A 157 6.62 1.28 1.59
C LYS A 157 5.42 1.64 2.47
N THR A 158 4.49 0.69 2.63
CA THR A 158 3.42 0.77 3.62
C THR A 158 3.95 0.60 5.04
N ASP A 159 3.52 1.47 5.94
CA ASP A 159 3.73 1.39 7.39
C ASP A 159 2.38 1.51 8.09
N ASP A 160 2.25 0.87 9.26
CA ASP A 160 1.00 0.95 10.03
C ASP A 160 0.85 2.31 10.72
N HIS A 161 1.95 2.97 11.08
CA HIS A 161 1.86 4.33 11.60
C HIS A 161 1.58 5.31 10.47
N LEU A 162 0.44 5.99 10.49
CA LEU A 162 0.03 6.91 9.42
C LEU A 162 1.05 8.02 9.13
N LYS A 163 1.77 8.49 10.16
CA LYS A 163 2.82 9.51 10.01
C LYS A 163 4.08 8.99 9.29
N LYS A 164 4.30 7.68 9.30
CA LYS A 164 5.44 7.01 8.66
C LYS A 164 5.05 6.33 7.33
N ASP A 165 3.75 6.17 7.07
CA ASP A 165 3.25 5.53 5.87
C ASP A 165 3.63 6.35 4.62
N LYS A 166 4.44 5.75 3.76
CA LYS A 166 4.85 6.35 2.48
C LYS A 166 4.02 5.81 1.32
N THR A 167 2.97 5.05 1.58
CA THR A 167 2.08 4.56 0.52
C THR A 167 1.31 5.71 -0.12
N CYS A 168 0.76 6.58 0.71
CA CYS A 168 -0.18 7.64 0.32
C CYS A 168 0.47 9.02 0.47
N GLN A 169 1.22 9.44 -0.54
CA GLN A 169 2.05 10.66 -0.45
C GLN A 169 1.41 11.88 -1.15
N PHE A 170 0.55 11.65 -2.14
CA PHE A 170 0.06 12.75 -2.97
C PHE A 170 -1.35 13.14 -2.55
N LYS A 171 -1.51 14.40 -2.14
CA LYS A 171 -2.80 14.96 -1.78
C LYS A 171 -3.61 15.29 -3.02
N VAL A 172 -4.78 14.68 -3.12
CA VAL A 172 -5.78 14.93 -4.17
C VAL A 172 -6.63 16.14 -3.78
N THR A 173 -7.25 16.09 -2.59
CA THR A 173 -8.05 17.19 -2.07
C THR A 173 -8.25 17.08 -0.56
N THR A 174 -8.63 18.19 0.08
CA THR A 174 -9.17 18.21 1.43
C THR A 174 -10.42 19.07 1.41
N GLN A 175 -11.57 18.47 1.69
CA GLN A 175 -12.86 19.16 1.67
C GLN A 175 -13.56 19.03 3.03
N PRO A 176 -14.42 19.99 3.41
CA PRO A 176 -15.29 19.82 4.56
C PRO A 176 -16.24 18.64 4.33
N TYR A 177 -16.52 17.89 5.39
CA TYR A 177 -17.49 16.80 5.36
C TYR A 177 -18.91 17.40 5.41
N SER A 178 -19.74 17.07 4.42
CA SER A 178 -21.14 17.47 4.38
C SER A 178 -22.01 16.40 5.04
N SER A 179 -23.04 16.81 5.78
CA SER A 179 -23.93 15.96 6.59
C SER A 179 -24.88 15.05 5.79
N GLY A 180 -24.51 14.68 4.56
CA GLY A 180 -25.15 13.63 3.75
C GLY A 180 -24.19 12.52 3.32
N GLY A 181 -22.97 12.53 3.88
CA GLY A 181 -21.96 11.48 3.71
C GLY A 181 -21.35 11.33 2.33
N GLY A 182 -21.80 12.10 1.33
CA GLY A 182 -21.36 12.03 -0.05
C GLY A 182 -20.59 13.27 -0.51
N GLY A 183 -19.52 13.06 -1.28
CA GLY A 183 -18.79 14.13 -1.96
C GLY A 183 -18.18 13.63 -3.27
N SER A 184 -17.89 14.56 -4.18
CA SER A 184 -17.18 14.27 -5.41
C SER A 184 -16.24 15.40 -5.79
N PHE A 185 -15.10 15.04 -6.35
CA PHE A 185 -14.08 15.98 -6.77
C PHE A 185 -13.40 15.47 -8.05
N VAL A 186 -13.26 16.36 -9.03
CA VAL A 186 -12.50 16.08 -10.24
C VAL A 186 -11.06 16.54 -10.01
N TYR A 187 -10.13 15.60 -10.03
CA TYR A 187 -8.71 15.84 -9.84
C TYR A 187 -7.97 15.71 -11.17
N SER A 188 -7.21 16.73 -11.54
CA SER A 188 -6.24 16.63 -12.62
C SER A 188 -4.97 15.98 -12.08
N VAL A 189 -4.51 14.90 -12.72
CA VAL A 189 -3.31 14.19 -12.30
C VAL A 189 -2.12 15.13 -12.44
N GLU A 190 -1.47 15.47 -11.32
CA GLU A 190 -0.37 16.44 -11.38
C GLU A 190 0.86 15.89 -12.11
N ARG A 191 1.62 16.76 -12.77
CA ARG A 191 2.87 16.40 -13.49
C ARG A 191 3.95 15.80 -12.58
N LYS A 192 3.89 16.07 -11.28
CA LYS A 192 4.83 15.55 -10.27
C LYS A 192 4.57 14.09 -9.89
N ILE A 193 3.42 13.53 -10.30
CA ILE A 193 3.08 12.13 -10.02
C ILE A 193 3.97 11.24 -10.91
N PRO A 194 4.84 10.40 -10.32
CA PRO A 194 5.73 9.55 -11.10
C PRO A 194 4.97 8.35 -11.67
N THR A 195 5.57 7.73 -12.67
CA THR A 195 5.01 6.52 -13.28
C THR A 195 4.85 5.38 -12.26
N GLY A 196 3.67 4.76 -12.27
CA GLY A 196 3.33 3.62 -11.44
C GLY A 196 1.83 3.35 -11.39
N THR A 197 1.47 2.31 -10.68
CA THR A 197 0.10 1.86 -10.43
C THR A 197 -0.38 2.40 -9.09
N TYR A 198 -1.58 2.97 -9.09
CA TYR A 198 -2.14 3.66 -7.94
C TYR A 198 -3.57 3.22 -7.61
N PHE A 199 -3.96 3.52 -6.38
CA PHE A 199 -5.35 3.50 -5.91
C PHE A 199 -5.62 4.76 -5.10
N VAL A 200 -6.89 5.08 -4.88
CA VAL A 200 -7.29 6.26 -4.10
C VAL A 200 -7.76 5.84 -2.71
N ARG A 201 -7.32 6.59 -1.70
CA ARG A 201 -7.76 6.43 -0.31
C ARG A 201 -8.28 7.76 0.22
N ALA A 202 -9.45 7.73 0.82
CA ALA A 202 -10.01 8.85 1.56
C ALA A 202 -9.89 8.59 3.06
N TYR A 203 -9.59 9.62 3.81
CA TYR A 203 -9.60 9.63 5.27
C TYR A 203 -10.64 10.62 5.75
N ALA A 204 -11.42 10.24 6.75
CA ALA A 204 -12.25 11.16 7.52
C ALA A 204 -11.42 11.73 8.67
N LEU A 205 -11.52 13.04 8.88
CA LEU A 205 -10.79 13.76 9.91
C LEU A 205 -11.76 14.41 10.88
N ASP A 206 -11.37 14.43 12.15
CA ASP A 206 -12.06 15.17 13.19
C ASP A 206 -11.73 16.67 13.17
N SER A 207 -12.20 17.40 14.18
CA SER A 207 -11.88 18.83 14.36
C SER A 207 -10.39 19.10 14.64
N GLY A 208 -9.65 18.10 15.12
CA GLY A 208 -8.21 18.16 15.37
C GLY A 208 -7.36 17.73 14.19
N ASP A 209 -7.94 17.56 12.99
CA ASP A 209 -7.26 17.05 11.80
C ASP A 209 -6.63 15.66 12.01
N THR A 210 -7.21 14.86 12.90
CA THR A 210 -6.78 13.48 13.17
C THR A 210 -7.60 12.53 12.32
N GLU A 211 -6.94 11.60 11.62
CA GLU A 211 -7.63 10.58 10.83
C GLU A 211 -8.38 9.59 11.74
N VAL A 212 -9.71 9.59 11.67
CA VAL A 212 -10.61 8.75 12.51
C VAL A 212 -11.22 7.58 11.77
N ALA A 213 -11.27 7.63 10.44
CA ALA A 213 -11.76 6.54 9.60
C ALA A 213 -11.16 6.63 8.20
N TYR A 214 -11.27 5.56 7.43
CA TYR A 214 -10.80 5.53 6.05
C TYR A 214 -11.79 4.85 5.10
N GLY A 215 -11.50 5.01 3.82
CA GLY A 215 -12.08 4.27 2.72
C GLY A 215 -11.09 4.21 1.57
N GLN A 216 -11.15 3.16 0.75
CA GLN A 216 -10.25 3.01 -0.39
C GLN A 216 -10.97 2.36 -1.56
N THR A 217 -10.49 2.63 -2.77
CA THR A 217 -11.07 2.08 -4.01
C THR A 217 -10.79 0.58 -4.19
N THR A 218 -9.78 0.07 -3.50
CA THR A 218 -9.26 -1.29 -3.68
C THR A 218 -9.68 -2.25 -2.56
N ASN A 219 -9.58 -3.55 -2.82
CA ASN A 219 -9.82 -4.63 -1.86
C ASN A 219 -8.71 -4.72 -0.79
N ALA A 220 -8.91 -5.54 0.24
CA ALA A 220 -7.92 -5.75 1.31
C ALA A 220 -6.54 -6.19 0.77
N GLY A 221 -6.53 -7.01 -0.30
CA GLY A 221 -5.32 -7.45 -1.00
C GLY A 221 -4.69 -6.40 -1.92
N LYS A 222 -5.33 -5.25 -2.13
CA LYS A 222 -4.88 -4.18 -3.04
C LYS A 222 -4.61 -4.65 -4.49
N THR A 223 -5.49 -5.50 -5.02
CA THR A 223 -5.39 -6.09 -6.36
C THR A 223 -6.48 -5.64 -7.33
N ALA A 224 -7.59 -5.08 -6.83
CA ALA A 224 -8.73 -4.63 -7.65
C ALA A 224 -8.83 -3.11 -7.73
N ASN A 225 -9.46 -2.58 -8.79
CA ASN A 225 -9.69 -1.14 -9.03
C ASN A 225 -8.40 -0.30 -8.96
N LEU A 226 -7.36 -0.82 -9.60
CA LEU A 226 -6.07 -0.17 -9.77
C LEU A 226 -6.05 0.54 -11.12
N PHE A 227 -5.31 1.65 -11.20
CA PHE A 227 -5.07 2.34 -12.46
C PHE A 227 -3.61 2.75 -12.58
N ASP A 228 -3.14 2.82 -13.81
CA ASP A 228 -1.77 3.20 -14.10
C ASP A 228 -1.70 4.69 -14.39
N VAL A 229 -0.70 5.34 -13.81
CA VAL A 229 -0.34 6.71 -14.15
C VAL A 229 1.00 6.67 -14.87
N VAL A 230 1.03 7.22 -16.07
CA VAL A 230 2.25 7.53 -16.82
C VAL A 230 2.66 8.94 -16.44
N GLY A 231 3.70 9.04 -15.62
CA GLY A 231 4.31 10.31 -15.26
C GLY A 231 4.98 10.95 -16.47
N ILE A 232 5.20 12.27 -16.40
CA ILE A 232 6.01 12.95 -17.41
C ILE A 232 7.44 12.46 -17.26
N THR A 233 7.93 11.74 -18.27
CA THR A 233 9.34 11.38 -18.32
C THR A 233 10.13 12.67 -18.57
N GLY A 234 11.29 12.84 -17.92
CA GLY A 234 12.23 13.91 -18.28
C GLY A 234 12.81 13.77 -19.71
N ARG A 235 12.33 12.77 -20.47
CA ARG A 235 12.66 12.51 -21.85
C ARG A 235 11.73 13.36 -22.72
N HIS A 236 12.22 14.53 -23.12
CA HIS A 236 11.49 15.38 -24.05
C HIS A 236 11.34 14.66 -25.40
N ALA A 237 10.20 14.85 -26.07
CA ALA A 237 9.95 14.29 -27.40
C ALA A 237 11.06 14.64 -28.41
N SER A 238 11.72 15.80 -28.22
CA SER A 238 12.89 16.21 -29.01
C SER A 238 14.07 15.24 -28.92
N LEU A 239 14.28 14.62 -27.75
CA LEU A 239 15.37 13.68 -27.53
C LEU A 239 15.10 12.34 -28.24
N ASP A 240 13.85 11.87 -28.22
CA ASP A 240 13.44 10.68 -28.95
C ASP A 240 13.57 10.89 -30.48
N VAL A 241 13.17 12.07 -30.98
CA VAL A 241 13.34 12.43 -32.40
C VAL A 241 14.82 12.51 -32.78
N ALA A 242 15.65 13.18 -31.96
CA ALA A 242 17.08 13.29 -32.22
C ALA A 242 17.78 11.91 -32.22
N ALA A 243 17.42 11.02 -31.30
CA ALA A 243 17.90 9.64 -31.27
C ALA A 243 17.51 8.86 -32.55
N GLY A 244 16.29 9.09 -33.06
CA GLY A 244 15.85 8.56 -34.35
C GLY A 244 16.71 9.07 -35.51
N CYS A 245 16.98 10.38 -35.58
CA CYS A 245 17.81 10.96 -36.64
C CYS A 245 19.27 10.47 -36.60
N PHE A 246 19.88 10.44 -35.42
CA PHE A 246 21.28 10.01 -35.28
C PHE A 246 21.47 8.51 -35.57
N SER A 247 20.51 7.67 -35.19
CA SER A 247 20.56 6.25 -35.55
C SER A 247 20.46 6.05 -37.07
N ALA A 248 19.55 6.73 -37.75
CA ALA A 248 19.46 6.70 -39.21
C ALA A 248 20.74 7.21 -39.90
N PHE A 249 21.30 8.33 -39.43
CA PHE A 249 22.53 8.90 -40.01
C PHE A 249 23.71 7.94 -39.90
N SER A 250 23.86 7.23 -38.77
CA SER A 250 24.95 6.28 -38.59
C SER A 250 24.92 5.13 -39.60
N ILE A 251 23.72 4.59 -39.90
CA ILE A 251 23.53 3.52 -40.89
C ILE A 251 23.81 4.05 -42.30
N LEU A 252 23.28 5.24 -42.63
CA LEU A 252 23.50 5.85 -43.95
C LEU A 252 24.97 6.17 -44.20
N ALA A 253 25.68 6.67 -43.19
CA ALA A 253 27.12 6.93 -43.28
C ALA A 253 27.90 5.63 -43.54
N LEU A 254 27.57 4.54 -42.82
CA LEU A 254 28.20 3.24 -42.99
C LEU A 254 27.97 2.66 -44.40
N VAL A 255 26.74 2.73 -44.90
CA VAL A 255 26.41 2.32 -46.27
C VAL A 255 27.15 3.17 -47.30
N PHE A 256 27.20 4.48 -47.09
CA PHE A 256 27.94 5.40 -47.97
C PHE A 256 29.42 5.04 -48.05
N PHE A 257 30.09 4.83 -46.91
CA PHE A 257 31.50 4.41 -46.88
C PHE A 257 31.72 3.08 -47.60
N PHE A 258 30.87 2.07 -47.38
CA PHE A 258 30.97 0.79 -48.08
C PHE A 258 30.82 0.93 -49.60
N VAL A 259 29.89 1.75 -50.08
CA VAL A 259 29.69 1.97 -51.52
C VAL A 259 30.89 2.70 -52.13
N VAL A 260 31.43 3.71 -51.44
CA VAL A 260 32.61 4.45 -51.90
C VAL A 260 33.84 3.53 -51.96
N GLU A 261 34.08 2.71 -50.95
CA GLU A 261 35.18 1.73 -50.97
C GLU A 261 35.02 0.73 -52.13
N LYS A 262 33.83 0.18 -52.34
CA LYS A 262 33.57 -0.76 -53.44
C LYS A 262 33.76 -0.13 -54.82
N ARG A 263 33.45 1.16 -54.97
CA ARG A 263 33.67 1.91 -56.22
C ARG A 263 35.16 2.22 -56.44
N LYS A 264 35.91 2.52 -55.39
CA LYS A 264 37.35 2.75 -55.47
C LYS A 264 38.15 1.48 -55.71
N ALA A 265 37.71 0.33 -55.21
CA ALA A 265 38.37 -0.96 -55.43
C ALA A 265 38.22 -1.53 -56.86
N LYS A 266 37.35 -0.95 -57.70
CA LYS A 266 37.15 -1.35 -59.10
C LYS A 266 37.83 -0.43 -60.12
N LYS A 267 38.49 0.63 -59.67
CA LYS A 267 39.36 1.50 -60.48
C LYS A 267 40.81 1.11 -60.25
#